data_AF-A0A6B1IKF1-F1
#
_entry.id   AF-A0A6B1IKF1-F1
#
_cell.length_a   1.000
_cell.length_b   1.000
_cell.length_c   1.000
_cell.angle_alpha   90.00
_cell.angle_beta   90.00
_cell.angle_gamma   90.00
#
_symmetry.space_group_name_H-M   'P 1'
#
loop_
_entity.id
_entity.type
_entity.pdbx_description
1 polymer ?
#
loop_
_entity_poly.entity_id
_entity_poly.type
_entity_poly.pdbx_seq_one_letter_code
_entity_poly.pdbx_strand_id
1 'polypeptide(L)'
;MIAQHTTLGIDAEGYVHHLDRDAGVVHRIDPETGARERCSDLAAWVAERDHVALGNAVDVYVHEYIGEEVGWVDRDPTNRDVFGGAF
;
A
#
# COMPACT_ATOMS: atom_id res chain seq x y z
N MET A 1 10.74 18.41 7.82
CA MET A 1 10.69 17.29 6.87
C MET A 1 9.31 17.34 6.26
N ILE A 2 9.18 17.37 4.93
CA ILE A 2 7.87 17.36 4.26
C ILE A 2 7.48 15.90 4.16
N ALA A 3 6.36 15.52 4.77
CA ALA A 3 5.86 14.16 4.71
C ALA A 3 5.70 13.71 3.25
N GLN A 4 6.35 12.61 2.90
CA GLN A 4 6.29 12.05 1.56
C GLN A 4 5.02 11.22 1.43
N HIS A 5 4.02 11.83 0.80
CA HIS A 5 2.72 11.24 0.57
C HIS A 5 2.59 10.77 -0.88
N THR A 6 2.03 9.59 -1.09
CA THR A 6 1.83 9.02 -2.43
C THR A 6 0.55 8.21 -2.48
N THR A 7 -0.31 8.52 -3.44
CA THR A 7 -1.48 7.69 -3.74
C THR A 7 -1.01 6.40 -4.42
N LEU A 8 -1.51 5.25 -3.97
CA LEU A 8 -1.17 3.94 -4.54
C LEU A 8 -2.22 3.48 -5.55
N GLY A 9 -3.49 3.83 -5.33
CA GLY A 9 -4.59 3.45 -6.22
C GLY A 9 -5.94 3.38 -5.53
N ILE A 10 -6.92 2.84 -6.25
CA ILE A 10 -8.30 2.57 -5.82
C ILE A 10 -8.55 1.07 -5.87
N ASP A 11 -8.91 0.48 -4.74
CA ASP A 11 -9.21 -0.95 -4.66
C ASP A 11 -10.59 -1.30 -5.27
N ALA A 12 -10.86 -2.60 -5.41
CA ALA A 12 -12.11 -3.14 -5.97
C ALA A 12 -13.38 -2.67 -5.26
N GLU A 13 -13.29 -2.27 -4.00
CA GLU A 13 -14.41 -1.76 -3.22
C GLU A 13 -14.55 -0.23 -3.31
N GLY A 14 -13.67 0.44 -4.06
CA GLY A 14 -13.72 1.87 -4.33
C GLY A 14 -12.93 2.73 -3.34
N TYR A 15 -12.12 2.15 -2.46
CA TYR A 15 -11.34 2.93 -1.48
C TYR A 15 -9.98 3.34 -2.03
N VAL A 16 -9.57 4.56 -1.68
CA VAL A 16 -8.25 5.11 -2.03
C VAL A 16 -7.22 4.64 -1.02
N HIS A 17 -6.11 4.09 -1.52
CA HIS A 17 -4.94 3.73 -0.74
C HIS A 17 -3.89 4.84 -0.80
N HIS A 18 -3.53 5.38 0.35
CA HIS A 18 -2.61 6.51 0.48
C HIS A 18 -1.45 6.18 1.42
N LEU A 19 -0.23 6.22 0.89
CA LEU A 19 0.99 5.98 1.65
C LEU A 19 1.48 7.26 2.32
N ASP A 20 1.71 7.20 3.63
CA ASP A 20 2.58 8.11 4.36
C ASP A 20 3.93 7.40 4.57
N ARG A 21 4.95 7.82 3.81
CA ARG A 21 6.26 7.17 3.81
C ARG A 21 7.08 7.50 5.05
N ASP A 22 6.88 8.67 5.64
CA ASP A 22 7.60 9.08 6.85
C ASP A 22 7.07 8.31 8.06
N ALA A 23 5.76 8.08 8.10
CA ALA A 23 5.12 7.26 9.13
C ALA A 23 5.23 5.74 8.86
N GLY A 24 5.46 5.34 7.60
CA GLY A 24 5.44 3.93 7.20
C GLY A 24 4.04 3.32 7.29
N VAL A 25 3.00 4.11 6.99
CA VAL A 25 1.60 3.70 7.13
C VAL A 25 0.86 3.87 5.80
N VAL A 26 0.01 2.90 5.47
CA VAL A 26 -0.96 3.04 4.38
C VAL A 26 -2.35 3.25 4.94
N HIS A 27 -3.00 4.33 4.50
CA HIS A 27 -4.38 4.65 4.82
C HIS A 27 -5.31 4.15 3.72
N ARG A 28 -6.39 3.47 4.12
CA ARG A 28 -7.52 3.16 3.26
C ARG A 28 -8.63 4.17 3.53
N ILE A 29 -8.96 4.97 2.53
CA ILE A 29 -9.83 6.15 2.68
C ILE A 29 -11.03 6.02 1.76
N ASP A 30 -12.22 6.22 2.32
CA ASP A 30 -13.46 6.37 1.56
C ASP A 30 -13.40 7.71 0.79
N PRO A 31 -13.43 7.71 -0.55
CA PRO A 31 -13.35 8.93 -1.33
C PRO A 31 -14.61 9.80 -1.25
N GLU A 32 -15.77 9.24 -0.90
CA GLU A 32 -17.04 9.98 -0.79
C GLU A 32 -17.13 10.75 0.54
N THR A 33 -16.72 10.10 1.64
CA THR A 33 -16.86 10.67 2.98
C THR A 33 -15.55 11.23 3.56
N GLY A 34 -14.40 10.84 2.99
CA GLY A 34 -13.07 11.13 3.52
C GLY A 34 -12.73 10.33 4.79
N ALA A 35 -13.58 9.38 5.18
CA ALA A 35 -13.36 8.57 6.37
C ALA A 35 -12.18 7.60 6.18
N ARG A 36 -11.34 7.47 7.20
CA ARG A 36 -10.25 6.48 7.24
C ARG A 36 -10.82 5.21 7.83
N GLU A 37 -11.02 4.21 6.99
CA GLU A 37 -11.54 2.93 7.43
C GLU A 37 -10.42 2.10 8.08
N ARG A 38 -9.21 2.20 7.53
CA ARG A 38 -8.06 1.42 8.01
C ARG A 38 -6.75 2.19 7.90
N CYS A 39 -5.86 1.93 8.85
CA CYS A 39 -4.45 2.32 8.82
C CYS A 39 -3.61 1.05 8.97
N SER A 40 -2.79 0.74 7.98
CA SER A 40 -1.91 -0.42 7.96
C SER A 40 -0.49 0.03 8.25
N ASP A 41 0.06 -0.38 9.40
CA ASP A 41 1.47 -0.18 9.74
C ASP A 41 2.33 -1.18 8.96
N LEU A 42 3.18 -0.65 8.06
CA LEU A 42 4.01 -1.47 7.20
C LEU A 42 5.11 -2.22 7.96
N ALA A 43 5.61 -1.66 9.07
CA ALA A 43 6.61 -2.33 9.90
C ALA A 43 6.01 -3.54 10.62
N ALA A 44 4.78 -3.40 11.13
CA ALA A 44 4.04 -4.53 11.70
C ALA A 44 3.73 -5.59 10.64
N TRP A 45 3.34 -5.16 9.43
CA TRP A 45 3.05 -6.04 8.30
C TRP A 45 4.24 -6.89 7.85
N VAL A 46 5.43 -6.29 7.89
CA VAL A 46 6.70 -6.97 7.60
C VAL A 46 7.12 -7.89 8.74
N ALA A 47 6.92 -7.49 9.99
CA ALA A 47 7.31 -8.31 11.14
C ALA A 47 6.58 -9.67 11.20
N GLU A 48 5.38 -9.75 10.61
CA GLU A 48 4.62 -11.00 10.47
C GLU A 48 5.07 -11.86 9.26
N ARG A 49 6.00 -11.37 8.43
CA ARG A 49 6.46 -12.03 7.19
C ARG A 49 7.99 -12.13 7.14
N ASP A 50 8.51 -13.32 7.47
CA ASP A 50 9.96 -13.60 7.55
C ASP A 50 10.78 -13.36 6.27
N HIS A 51 10.12 -13.17 5.11
CA HIS A 51 10.77 -13.04 3.80
C HIS A 51 10.76 -11.63 3.22
N VAL A 52 10.28 -10.62 3.97
CA VAL A 52 10.11 -9.26 3.45
C VAL A 52 11.10 -8.30 4.10
N ALA A 53 11.98 -7.68 3.31
CA ALA A 53 12.75 -6.55 3.79
C ALA A 53 11.85 -5.32 3.93
N LEU A 54 12.07 -4.47 4.95
CA LEU A 54 11.27 -3.25 5.18
C LEU A 54 11.19 -2.33 3.94
N GLY A 55 12.24 -2.33 3.10
CA GLY A 55 12.26 -1.59 1.83
C GLY A 55 11.21 -2.03 0.80
N ASN A 56 10.67 -3.24 0.94
CA ASN A 56 9.69 -3.85 0.03
C ASN A 56 8.29 -3.94 0.64
N ALA A 57 8.08 -3.37 1.83
CA ALA A 57 6.81 -3.46 2.55
C ALA A 57 5.62 -2.92 1.74
N VAL A 58 5.83 -1.83 1.00
CA VAL A 58 4.82 -1.23 0.13
C VAL A 58 4.47 -2.14 -1.04
N ASP A 59 5.46 -2.77 -1.68
CA ASP A 59 5.23 -3.71 -2.78
C ASP A 59 4.45 -4.94 -2.31
N VAL A 60 4.80 -5.49 -1.15
CA VAL A 60 4.06 -6.61 -0.56
C VAL A 60 2.63 -6.20 -0.22
N TYR A 61 2.42 -5.02 0.35
CA TYR A 61 1.08 -4.49 0.58
C TYR A 61 0.27 -4.35 -0.72
N VAL A 62 0.86 -3.77 -1.77
CA VAL A 62 0.17 -3.55 -3.05
C VAL A 62 -0.16 -4.86 -3.77
N HIS A 63 0.76 -5.82 -3.78
CA HIS A 63 0.63 -7.04 -4.57
C HIS A 63 -0.03 -8.18 -3.82
N GLU A 64 0.34 -8.43 -2.56
CA GLU A 64 -0.19 -9.57 -1.80
C GLU A 64 -1.47 -9.19 -1.08
N TYR A 65 -1.54 -8.03 -0.43
CA TYR A 65 -2.79 -7.64 0.25
C TYR A 65 -3.86 -7.25 -0.75
N ILE A 66 -3.62 -6.17 -1.47
CA ILE A 66 -4.66 -5.60 -2.32
C ILE A 66 -4.74 -6.40 -3.59
N GLY A 67 -3.62 -6.82 -4.17
CA GLY A 67 -3.63 -7.62 -5.39
C GLY A 67 -4.29 -8.99 -5.24
N GLU A 68 -4.07 -9.72 -4.14
CA GLU A 68 -4.62 -11.08 -3.98
C GLU A 68 -5.93 -11.12 -3.18
N GLU A 69 -6.12 -10.31 -2.14
CA GLU A 69 -7.30 -10.39 -1.28
C GLU A 69 -8.46 -9.49 -1.72
N VAL A 70 -8.17 -8.26 -2.17
CA VAL A 70 -9.22 -7.24 -2.43
C VAL A 70 -9.47 -7.04 -3.93
N GLY A 71 -8.42 -6.98 -4.73
CA GLY A 71 -8.42 -6.55 -6.12
C GLY A 71 -8.27 -5.03 -6.30
N TRP A 72 -7.90 -4.62 -7.52
CA TRP A 72 -7.71 -3.22 -7.91
C TRP A 72 -8.73 -2.79 -8.98
N VAL A 73 -9.28 -1.58 -8.84
CA VAL A 73 -9.98 -0.89 -9.94
C VAL A 73 -8.97 -0.15 -10.80
N ASP A 74 -8.12 0.63 -10.14
CA ASP A 74 -7.08 1.44 -10.78
C ASP A 74 -5.90 1.58 -9.80
N ARG A 75 -4.67 1.56 -10.30
CA ARG A 75 -3.50 1.74 -9.44
C ARG A 75 -2.30 2.26 -10.21
N ASP A 76 -1.45 2.96 -9.48
CA ASP A 76 -0.15 3.33 -10.00
C ASP A 76 0.77 2.10 -10.07
N PRO A 77 1.61 1.99 -11.12
CA PRO A 77 2.59 0.92 -11.22
C PRO A 77 3.68 1.09 -10.15
N THR A 78 4.02 -0.01 -9.50
CA THR A 78 5.13 -0.12 -8.55
C THR A 78 6.43 -0.46 -9.25
N ASN A 79 7.55 -0.40 -8.53
CA ASN A 79 8.84 -0.84 -9.06
C ASN A 79 8.81 -2.31 -9.51
N ARG A 80 8.10 -3.19 -8.77
CA ARG A 80 7.90 -4.59 -9.18
C ARG A 80 7.18 -4.72 -10.53
N ASP A 81 6.25 -3.82 -10.85
CA ASP A 81 5.54 -3.85 -12.14
C ASP A 81 6.44 -3.44 -13.31
N VAL A 82 7.31 -2.47 -13.08
CA VAL A 82 8.15 -1.87 -14.13
C VAL A 82 9.43 -2.67 -14.36
N PHE A 83 10.04 -3.19 -13.28
CA PHE A 83 11.38 -3.80 -13.34
C PHE A 83 11.39 -5.32 -13.07
N GLY A 84 10.25 -5.91 -12.68
CA GLY A 84 10.16 -7.31 -12.29
C GLY A 84 10.66 -7.53 -10.86
N GLY A 85 9.93 -8.32 -10.07
CA GLY A 85 10.22 -8.53 -8.65
C GLY A 85 11.53 -9.28 -8.43
N ALA A 86 12.57 -8.55 -8.02
CA ALA A 86 13.79 -9.10 -7.41
C ALA A 86 14.53 -8.01 -6.63
N PHE A 87 14.13 -7.77 -5.37
CA PHE A 87 14.99 -7.21 -4.33
C PHE A 87 14.69 -7.90 -3.01
#